data_AF-A0A816AXW4-F1
#
_entry.id   AF-A0A816AXW4-F1
#
_cell.length_a   1.000
_cell.length_b   1.000
_cell.length_c   1.000
_cell.angle_alpha   90.00
_cell.angle_beta   90.00
_cell.angle_gamma   90.00
#
_symmetry.space_group_name_H-M   'P 1'
#
loop_
_entity.id
_entity.type
_entity.pdbx_description
1 polymer ?
#
loop_
_entity_poly.entity_id
_entity_poly.type
_entity_poly.pdbx_seq_one_letter_code
_entity_poly.pdbx_strand_id
1 'polypeptide(L)'
;MNTFISTTCEKGVASLHAGDGWLSPILESILFETQIDTSIDTKPYANIKELSIMNDEDEVLFAIGTIFRIKSVEKATGSGIWSVKLLLNSGSDEQLKVLSDQIREETHGSSDLNTLGYLLREMGEYPKAERYFRRLINDTLPNDPVMGTFYSNIGLVYNDQGEYSQALKYYEQDFGTEPSKRCNK
;
A
#
# COMPACT_ATOMS: atom_id res chain seq x y z
N MET A 1 -1.89 -3.76 17.87
CA MET A 1 -0.82 -2.85 17.43
C MET A 1 -1.50 -1.73 16.67
N ASN A 2 -1.17 -0.47 16.95
CA ASN A 2 -1.69 0.65 16.17
C ASN A 2 -0.95 0.64 14.83
N THR A 3 -1.65 0.23 13.77
CA THR A 3 -1.07 0.01 12.43
C THR A 3 -1.06 1.28 11.59
N PHE A 4 -1.18 2.44 12.23
CA PHE A 4 -1.52 3.71 11.61
C PHE A 4 -0.43 4.72 11.91
N ILE A 5 -0.03 5.47 10.89
CA ILE A 5 0.85 6.64 11.04
C ILE A 5 -0.05 7.86 10.96
N SER A 6 -0.28 8.52 12.11
CA SER A 6 -0.82 9.88 12.13
C SER A 6 0.33 10.89 12.04
N THR A 7 0.08 12.00 11.37
CA THR A 7 1.00 13.12 11.26
C THR A 7 0.23 14.43 11.22
N THR A 8 0.92 15.55 11.30
CA THR A 8 0.34 16.90 11.20
C THR A 8 0.58 17.51 9.81
N CYS A 9 -0.37 18.32 9.33
CA CYS A 9 -0.18 19.19 8.17
C CYS A 9 0.66 20.43 8.49
N GLU A 10 0.91 20.72 9.77
CA GLU A 10 1.59 21.92 10.22
C GLU A 10 3.08 21.69 10.44
N LYS A 11 3.91 22.28 9.57
CA LYS A 11 5.37 22.15 9.65
C LYS A 11 5.94 22.63 11.00
N GLY A 12 5.36 23.66 11.61
CA GLY A 12 5.80 24.19 12.90
C GLY A 12 5.63 23.17 14.03
N VAL A 13 4.45 22.53 14.09
CA VAL A 13 4.12 21.47 15.04
C VAL A 13 5.04 20.26 14.85
N ALA A 14 5.20 19.80 13.60
CA ALA A 14 6.09 18.67 13.30
C ALA A 14 7.56 18.95 13.68
N SER A 15 8.03 20.19 13.46
CA SER A 15 9.40 20.59 13.79
C SER A 15 9.62 20.72 15.29
N LEU A 16 8.60 21.15 16.05
CA LEU A 16 8.64 21.21 17.51
C LEU A 16 8.81 19.80 18.10
N HIS A 17 7.95 18.85 17.69
CA HIS A 17 8.02 17.45 18.13
C HIS A 17 9.33 16.77 17.71
N ALA A 18 9.87 17.07 16.52
CA ALA A 18 11.16 16.55 16.08
C ALA A 18 12.36 17.20 16.79
N GLY A 19 12.23 18.45 17.24
CA GLY A 19 13.29 19.23 17.88
C GLY A 19 13.34 19.10 19.41
N ASP A 20 12.29 18.58 20.03
CA ASP A 20 12.21 18.38 21.47
C ASP A 20 13.16 17.24 21.91
N GLY A 21 14.39 17.65 22.26
CA GLY A 21 15.54 16.82 22.63
C GLY A 21 15.43 16.05 23.95
N TRP A 22 14.27 15.43 24.22
CA TRP A 22 14.09 14.50 25.35
C TRP A 22 14.77 13.14 25.13
N LEU A 23 15.36 12.93 23.96
CA LEU A 23 15.93 11.67 23.55
C LEU A 23 17.46 11.76 23.54
N SER A 24 18.05 10.76 24.22
CA SER A 24 19.47 10.42 24.35
C SER A 24 20.42 11.08 23.32
N PRO A 25 21.64 11.51 23.70
CA PRO A 25 22.63 12.12 22.79
C PRO A 25 23.11 11.22 21.62
N ILE A 26 22.58 10.01 21.51
CA ILE A 26 22.85 9.02 20.47
C ILE A 26 21.73 8.99 19.42
N LEU A 27 20.60 9.67 19.67
CA LEU A 27 19.43 9.66 18.80
C LEU A 27 19.45 10.86 17.85
N GLU A 28 19.13 10.59 16.59
CA GLU A 28 19.05 11.59 15.52
C GLU A 28 17.57 11.81 15.17
N SER A 29 17.15 13.08 15.17
CA SER A 29 15.78 13.45 14.79
C SER A 29 15.60 13.47 13.28
N ILE A 30 14.47 12.93 12.82
CA ILE A 30 14.11 12.86 11.40
C ILE A 30 12.72 13.48 11.21
N LEU A 31 12.62 14.42 10.28
CA LEU A 31 11.39 15.03 9.82
C LEU A 31 11.04 14.50 8.43
N PHE A 32 9.89 13.85 8.30
CA PHE A 32 9.34 13.41 7.02
C PHE A 32 8.43 14.51 6.44
N GLU A 33 8.81 15.07 5.30
CA GLU A 33 8.01 16.06 4.58
C GLU A 33 7.40 15.41 3.34
N THR A 34 6.07 15.40 3.22
CA THR A 34 5.39 14.84 2.04
C THR A 34 4.59 15.90 1.30
N GLN A 35 4.65 15.88 -0.03
CA GLN A 35 3.78 16.69 -0.88
C GLN A 35 2.73 15.79 -1.52
N ILE A 36 1.47 16.10 -1.25
CA ILE A 36 0.33 15.34 -1.72
C ILE A 36 -0.51 16.23 -2.65
N ASP A 37 -0.74 15.73 -3.86
CA ASP A 37 -1.69 16.34 -4.77
C ASP A 37 -3.11 15.97 -4.32
N THR A 38 -3.84 16.95 -3.83
CA THR A 38 -5.22 16.81 -3.34
C THR A 38 -6.25 16.69 -4.46
N SER A 39 -5.84 16.91 -5.72
CA SER A 39 -6.71 16.78 -6.90
C SER A 39 -6.86 15.34 -7.39
N ILE A 40 -6.07 14.41 -6.83
CA ILE A 40 -6.09 12.99 -7.18
C ILE A 40 -7.25 12.30 -6.43
N ASP A 41 -8.10 11.61 -7.19
CA ASP A 41 -9.36 11.04 -6.70
C ASP A 41 -9.17 9.93 -5.67
N THR A 42 -8.04 9.22 -5.74
CA THR A 42 -7.62 8.27 -4.69
C THR A 42 -6.86 9.03 -3.61
N LYS A 43 -7.51 9.23 -2.45
CA LYS A 43 -6.90 9.86 -1.27
C LYS A 43 -6.28 8.77 -0.39
N PRO A 44 -4.95 8.62 -0.34
CA PRO A 44 -4.30 7.64 0.54
C PRO A 44 -4.24 8.11 2.00
N TYR A 45 -5.03 9.12 2.35
CA TYR A 45 -5.04 9.70 3.67
C TYR A 45 -6.43 10.26 4.00
N ALA A 46 -6.74 10.31 5.29
CA ALA A 46 -7.93 10.93 5.83
C ALA A 46 -7.53 12.07 6.76
N ASN A 47 -8.21 13.21 6.66
CA ASN A 47 -8.12 14.24 7.71
C ASN A 47 -8.92 13.74 8.92
N ILE A 48 -8.27 13.68 10.08
CA ILE A 48 -8.85 13.17 11.32
C ILE A 48 -8.87 14.24 12.42
N LYS A 49 -8.74 15.53 12.09
CA LYS A 49 -8.75 16.62 13.06
C LYS A 49 -9.92 16.53 14.04
N GLU A 50 -11.12 16.29 13.53
CA GLU A 50 -12.35 16.19 14.34
C GLU A 50 -12.40 14.94 15.24
N LEU A 51 -11.51 13.98 15.01
CA LEU A 51 -11.39 12.72 15.75
C LEU A 51 -10.12 12.67 16.61
N SER A 52 -9.18 13.60 16.42
CA SER A 52 -7.94 13.63 17.18
C SER A 52 -8.21 14.06 18.63
N ILE A 53 -7.43 13.48 19.54
CA ILE A 53 -7.39 13.88 20.95
C ILE A 53 -6.67 15.24 21.09
N MET A 54 -5.85 15.62 20.11
CA MET A 54 -5.16 16.91 20.04
C MET A 54 -5.98 17.91 19.22
N ASN A 55 -6.88 18.62 19.90
CA ASN A 55 -7.85 19.54 19.27
C ASN A 55 -7.22 20.72 18.47
N ASP A 56 -5.94 21.00 18.72
CA ASP A 56 -5.22 22.14 18.15
C ASP A 56 -4.31 21.75 16.96
N GLU A 57 -4.31 20.48 16.52
CA GLU A 57 -3.46 20.02 15.41
C GLU A 57 -4.30 19.59 14.20
N ASP A 58 -3.93 20.05 13.00
CA ASP A 58 -4.45 19.49 11.74
C ASP A 58 -3.85 18.10 11.49
N GLU A 59 -4.47 17.07 12.06
CA GLU A 59 -4.01 15.68 11.92
C GLU A 59 -4.53 14.97 10.67
N VAL A 60 -3.61 14.22 10.05
CA VAL A 60 -3.85 13.38 8.89
C VAL A 60 -3.40 11.96 9.19
N LEU A 61 -4.26 11.01 8.83
CA LEU A 61 -4.01 9.59 8.91
C LEU A 61 -3.74 9.01 7.53
N PHE A 62 -2.60 8.35 7.34
CA PHE A 62 -2.33 7.61 6.11
C PHE A 62 -2.96 6.22 6.13
N ALA A 63 -3.43 5.78 4.97
CA ALA A 63 -3.84 4.41 4.76
C ALA A 63 -2.64 3.48 4.93
N ILE A 64 -2.87 2.32 5.55
CA ILE A 64 -1.88 1.26 5.74
C ILE A 64 -1.36 0.82 4.38
N GLY A 65 -0.04 0.85 4.16
CA GLY A 65 0.55 0.47 2.87
C GLY A 65 0.67 1.61 1.87
N THR A 66 0.46 2.87 2.28
CA THR A 66 0.83 4.03 1.47
C THR A 66 2.33 4.04 1.21
N ILE A 67 2.73 3.98 -0.07
CA ILE A 67 4.12 3.96 -0.48
C ILE A 67 4.57 5.38 -0.83
N PHE A 68 5.66 5.79 -0.20
CA PHE A 68 6.34 7.05 -0.48
C PHE A 68 7.68 6.79 -1.15
N ARG A 69 8.01 7.61 -2.14
CA ARG A 69 9.36 7.64 -2.71
C ARG A 69 10.19 8.71 -2.02
N ILE A 70 11.38 8.36 -1.52
CA ILE A 70 12.33 9.35 -1.02
C ILE A 70 12.85 10.18 -2.21
N LYS A 71 12.63 11.49 -2.15
CA LYS A 71 13.08 12.46 -3.14
C LYS A 71 14.43 13.05 -2.75
N SER A 72 14.62 13.41 -1.50
CA SER A 72 15.91 13.88 -0.98
C SER A 72 16.01 13.66 0.52
N VAL A 73 17.25 13.61 1.00
CA VAL A 73 17.62 13.57 2.42
C VAL A 73 18.63 14.68 2.66
N GLU A 74 18.28 15.64 3.50
CA GLU A 74 19.05 16.86 3.75
C GLU A 74 19.16 17.08 5.26
N LYS A 75 20.37 17.27 5.81
CA LYS A 75 20.53 17.64 7.22
C LYS A 75 20.45 19.15 7.35
N ALA A 76 19.48 19.66 8.09
CA ALA A 76 19.31 21.10 8.27
C ALA A 76 20.49 21.66 9.07
N THR A 77 21.21 22.62 8.49
CA THR A 77 22.31 23.35 9.14
C THR A 77 21.75 24.22 10.26
N GLY A 78 21.92 23.77 11.51
CA GLY A 78 21.56 24.53 12.72
C GLY A 78 20.67 23.77 13.71
N SER A 79 19.73 22.94 13.24
CA SER A 79 18.85 22.15 14.11
C SER A 79 19.35 20.72 14.32
N GLY A 80 20.25 20.21 13.46
CA GLY A 80 20.70 18.82 13.50
C GLY A 80 19.65 17.81 13.03
N ILE A 81 18.46 18.27 12.65
CA ILE A 81 17.36 17.42 12.18
C ILE A 81 17.59 17.02 10.72
N TRP A 82 17.39 15.74 10.42
CA TRP A 82 17.36 15.22 9.07
C TRP A 82 15.99 15.47 8.44
N SER A 83 15.94 16.21 7.34
CA SER A 83 14.74 16.38 6.52
C SER A 83 14.73 15.33 5.42
N VAL A 84 13.69 14.52 5.39
CA VAL A 84 13.46 13.53 4.34
C VAL A 84 12.24 13.96 3.54
N LYS A 85 12.45 14.37 2.28
CA LYS A 85 11.35 14.73 1.38
C LYS A 85 10.82 13.47 0.73
N LEU A 86 9.52 13.25 0.88
CA LEU A 86 8.75 12.14 0.37
C LEU A 86 7.82 12.63 -0.73
N LEU A 87 7.70 11.84 -1.80
CA LEU A 87 6.69 12.02 -2.82
C LEU A 87 5.66 10.92 -2.68
N LEU A 88 4.39 11.30 -2.53
CA LEU A 88 3.29 10.35 -2.59
C LEU A 88 3.23 9.76 -4.00
N ASN A 89 3.33 8.44 -4.07
CA ASN A 89 3.29 7.75 -5.35
C ASN A 89 1.85 7.68 -5.87
N SER A 90 1.53 8.48 -6.88
CA SER A 90 0.26 8.44 -7.57
C SER A 90 0.46 8.16 -9.06
N GLY A 91 0.16 6.93 -9.47
CA GLY A 91 -0.38 6.70 -10.81
C GLY A 91 0.52 6.18 -11.94
N SER A 92 1.67 5.54 -11.70
CA SER A 92 2.31 4.74 -12.78
C SER A 92 2.86 3.39 -12.31
N ASP A 93 2.39 2.34 -12.98
CA ASP A 93 2.52 0.92 -12.61
C ASP A 93 3.92 0.34 -12.73
N GLU A 94 4.87 1.16 -13.19
CA GLU A 94 6.28 0.87 -13.14
C GLU A 94 6.78 0.77 -11.69
N GLN A 95 6.19 1.54 -10.78
CA GLN A 95 6.59 1.52 -9.37
C GLN A 95 6.06 0.28 -8.64
N LEU A 96 4.85 -0.18 -8.97
CA LEU A 96 4.35 -1.48 -8.52
C LEU A 96 5.21 -2.63 -9.04
N LYS A 97 5.78 -2.50 -10.24
CA LYS A 97 6.76 -3.46 -10.77
C LYS A 97 7.98 -3.53 -9.87
N VAL A 98 8.63 -2.39 -9.66
CA VAL A 98 9.90 -2.30 -8.93
C VAL A 98 9.73 -2.81 -7.50
N LEU A 99 8.65 -2.43 -6.83
CA LEU A 99 8.36 -2.91 -5.47
C LEU A 99 8.09 -4.42 -5.45
N SER A 100 7.31 -4.93 -6.40
CA SER A 100 7.06 -6.37 -6.51
C SER A 100 8.34 -7.16 -6.80
N ASP A 101 9.23 -6.61 -7.61
CA ASP A 101 10.51 -7.22 -7.94
C ASP A 101 11.42 -7.26 -6.68
N GLN A 102 11.45 -6.18 -5.89
CA GLN A 102 12.19 -6.12 -4.63
C GLN A 102 11.64 -7.09 -3.58
N ILE A 103 10.32 -7.11 -3.36
CA ILE A 103 9.69 -8.08 -2.44
C ILE A 103 10.02 -9.50 -2.91
N ARG A 104 9.91 -9.81 -4.21
CA ARG A 104 10.23 -11.14 -4.74
C ARG A 104 11.68 -11.56 -4.50
N GLU A 105 12.62 -10.62 -4.66
CA GLU A 105 14.05 -10.84 -4.44
C GLU A 105 14.37 -11.09 -2.96
N GLU A 106 13.77 -10.29 -2.06
CA GLU A 106 13.97 -10.40 -0.62
C GLU A 106 13.25 -11.62 0.00
N THR A 107 12.09 -12.01 -0.52
CA THR A 107 11.25 -13.06 0.09
C THR A 107 11.44 -14.44 -0.54
N HIS A 108 12.46 -14.60 -1.40
CA HIS A 108 12.71 -15.83 -2.18
C HIS A 108 11.43 -16.42 -2.81
N GLY A 109 10.54 -15.54 -3.28
CA GLY A 109 9.48 -15.85 -4.24
C GLY A 109 8.22 -16.60 -3.81
N SER A 110 7.93 -16.92 -2.54
CA SER A 110 6.88 -17.94 -2.26
C SER A 110 5.63 -17.55 -1.47
N SER A 111 5.53 -16.40 -0.80
CA SER A 111 4.26 -16.09 -0.06
C SER A 111 3.83 -14.62 -0.03
N ASP A 112 4.75 -13.66 -0.15
CA ASP A 112 4.43 -12.25 0.07
C ASP A 112 3.91 -11.48 -1.15
N LEU A 113 3.95 -12.07 -2.36
CA LEU A 113 3.39 -11.44 -3.56
C LEU A 113 1.85 -11.32 -3.48
N ASN A 114 1.18 -12.26 -2.82
CA ASN A 114 -0.26 -12.13 -2.55
C ASN A 114 -0.57 -11.02 -1.55
N THR A 115 0.35 -10.73 -0.64
CA THR A 115 0.17 -9.75 0.44
C THR A 115 -0.05 -8.35 -0.12
N LEU A 116 0.68 -7.93 -1.15
CA LEU A 116 0.50 -6.59 -1.74
C LEU A 116 -0.86 -6.44 -2.44
N GLY A 117 -1.27 -7.42 -3.23
CA GLY A 117 -2.58 -7.39 -3.90
C GLY A 117 -3.74 -7.46 -2.91
N TYR A 118 -3.59 -8.24 -1.84
CA TYR A 118 -4.54 -8.31 -0.73
C TYR A 118 -4.65 -6.95 -0.02
N LEU A 119 -3.52 -6.32 0.32
CA LEU A 119 -3.51 -4.99 0.93
C LEU A 119 -4.18 -3.95 0.05
N LEU A 120 -3.92 -3.96 -1.26
CA LEU A 120 -4.61 -3.07 -2.22
C LEU A 120 -6.14 -3.28 -2.20
N ARG A 121 -6.61 -4.53 -2.07
CA ARG A 121 -8.04 -4.83 -1.92
C ARG A 121 -8.61 -4.30 -0.61
N GLU A 122 -7.94 -4.56 0.51
CA GLU A 122 -8.36 -4.07 1.84
C GLU A 122 -8.40 -2.53 1.93
N MET A 123 -7.55 -1.85 1.16
CA MET A 123 -7.56 -0.39 1.03
C MET A 123 -8.70 0.15 0.15
N GLY A 124 -9.52 -0.72 -0.46
CA GLY A 124 -10.55 -0.32 -1.44
C GLY A 124 -9.98 0.11 -2.79
N GLU A 125 -8.69 -0.09 -3.03
CA GLU A 125 -7.98 0.24 -4.27
C GLU A 125 -8.18 -0.87 -5.31
N TYR A 126 -9.44 -1.24 -5.54
CA TYR A 126 -9.84 -2.39 -6.34
C TYR A 126 -9.25 -2.42 -7.76
N PRO A 127 -9.22 -1.30 -8.53
CA PRO A 127 -8.62 -1.32 -9.86
C PRO A 127 -7.11 -1.60 -9.84
N LYS A 128 -6.40 -1.13 -8.79
CA LYS A 128 -4.96 -1.39 -8.62
C LYS A 128 -4.73 -2.83 -8.18
N ALA A 129 -5.55 -3.35 -7.27
CA ALA A 129 -5.51 -4.74 -6.82
C ALA A 129 -5.72 -5.72 -7.99
N GLU A 130 -6.77 -5.51 -8.78
CA GLU A 130 -7.05 -6.33 -9.97
C GLU A 130 -5.88 -6.30 -10.96
N ARG A 131 -5.41 -5.10 -11.31
CA ARG A 131 -4.30 -4.95 -12.26
C ARG A 131 -3.03 -5.64 -11.77
N TYR A 132 -2.76 -5.58 -10.47
CA TYR A 132 -1.62 -6.23 -9.85
C TYR A 132 -1.72 -7.76 -9.97
N PHE A 133 -2.85 -8.36 -9.60
CA PHE A 133 -3.04 -9.81 -9.73
C PHE A 133 -2.99 -10.29 -11.20
N ARG A 134 -3.54 -9.52 -12.15
CA ARG A 134 -3.42 -9.81 -13.59
C ARG A 134 -1.97 -9.82 -14.08
N ARG A 135 -1.16 -8.89 -13.57
CA ARG A 135 0.26 -8.84 -13.89
C ARG A 135 0.97 -10.08 -13.36
N LEU A 136 0.70 -10.47 -12.10
CA LEU A 136 1.29 -11.67 -11.51
C LEU A 136 0.93 -12.92 -12.33
N ILE A 137 -0.31 -13.02 -12.81
CA ILE A 137 -0.72 -14.10 -13.72
C ILE A 137 0.14 -14.09 -15.00
N ASN A 138 0.32 -12.93 -15.64
CA ASN A 138 1.11 -12.82 -16.87
C ASN A 138 2.61 -13.12 -16.66
N ASP A 139 3.15 -12.80 -15.49
CA ASP A 139 4.55 -13.01 -15.13
C ASP A 139 4.81 -14.43 -14.58
N THR A 140 3.76 -15.23 -14.35
CA THR A 140 3.83 -16.60 -13.85
C THR A 140 3.81 -17.62 -15.00
N LEU A 141 4.50 -18.75 -14.83
CA LEU A 141 4.50 -19.82 -15.84
C LEU A 141 3.09 -20.40 -16.05
N PRO A 142 2.72 -20.77 -17.29
CA PRO A 142 1.44 -21.42 -17.54
C PRO A 142 1.26 -22.69 -16.70
N ASN A 143 0.07 -22.86 -16.11
CA ASN A 143 -0.30 -23.97 -15.23
C ASN A 143 0.45 -24.04 -13.89
N ASP A 144 1.09 -22.96 -13.46
CA ASP A 144 1.62 -22.89 -12.09
C ASP A 144 0.46 -22.90 -11.09
N PRO A 145 0.48 -23.77 -10.06
CA PRO A 145 -0.55 -23.83 -9.02
C PRO A 145 -0.83 -22.47 -8.33
N VAL A 146 0.15 -21.55 -8.30
CA VAL A 146 -0.03 -20.23 -7.69
C VAL A 146 -1.00 -19.33 -8.47
N MET A 147 -1.21 -19.60 -9.77
CA MET A 147 -2.15 -18.83 -10.60
C MET A 147 -3.58 -18.88 -10.06
N GLY A 148 -4.00 -20.04 -9.53
CA GLY A 148 -5.33 -20.18 -8.93
C GLY A 148 -5.55 -19.18 -7.80
N THR A 149 -4.54 -19.00 -6.93
CA THR A 149 -4.60 -18.02 -5.85
C THR A 149 -4.76 -16.59 -6.37
N PHE A 150 -4.10 -16.21 -7.47
CA PHE A 150 -4.27 -14.89 -8.08
C PHE A 150 -5.66 -14.70 -8.69
N TYR A 151 -6.20 -15.71 -9.38
CA TYR A 151 -7.57 -15.67 -9.90
C TYR A 151 -8.61 -15.56 -8.78
N SER A 152 -8.45 -16.34 -7.72
CA SER A 152 -9.30 -16.28 -6.52
C SER A 152 -9.29 -14.89 -5.89
N ASN A 153 -8.11 -14.26 -5.80
CA ASN A 153 -7.98 -12.90 -5.27
C ASN A 153 -8.62 -11.84 -6.17
N ILE A 154 -8.57 -11.98 -7.49
CA ILE A 154 -9.35 -11.11 -8.40
C ILE A 154 -10.86 -11.33 -8.19
N GLY A 155 -11.29 -12.57 -7.98
CA GLY A 155 -12.68 -12.89 -7.61
C GLY A 155 -13.13 -12.15 -6.36
N LEU A 156 -12.28 -12.11 -5.32
CA LEU A 156 -12.53 -11.35 -4.10
C LEU A 156 -12.61 -9.84 -4.36
N VAL A 157 -11.74 -9.29 -5.21
CA VAL A 157 -11.80 -7.86 -5.60
C VAL A 157 -13.17 -7.50 -6.19
N TYR A 158 -13.67 -8.29 -7.14
CA TYR A 158 -15.00 -8.05 -7.73
C TYR A 158 -16.14 -8.31 -6.74
N ASN A 159 -15.99 -9.29 -5.84
CA ASN A 159 -16.97 -9.56 -4.80
C ASN A 159 -17.12 -8.36 -3.86
N ASP A 160 -16.00 -7.76 -3.45
CA ASP A 160 -15.98 -6.60 -2.54
C ASP A 160 -16.56 -5.34 -3.21
N GLN A 161 -16.51 -5.27 -4.55
CA GLN A 161 -17.19 -4.23 -5.35
C GLN A 161 -18.69 -4.50 -5.57
N GLY A 162 -19.22 -5.65 -5.17
CA GLY A 162 -20.61 -6.06 -5.45
C GLY A 162 -20.85 -6.60 -6.87
N GLU A 163 -19.78 -6.81 -7.64
CA GLU A 163 -19.81 -7.30 -9.03
C GLU A 163 -19.76 -8.84 -9.07
N TYR A 164 -20.78 -9.47 -8.50
CA TYR A 164 -20.80 -10.92 -8.25
C TYR A 164 -20.69 -11.79 -9.51
N SER A 165 -21.19 -11.30 -10.65
CA SER A 165 -21.11 -12.03 -11.93
C SER A 165 -19.68 -12.11 -12.45
N GLN A 166 -18.85 -11.12 -12.14
CA GLN A 166 -17.45 -11.06 -12.52
C GLN A 166 -16.62 -11.88 -11.52
N ALA A 167 -16.95 -11.78 -10.24
CA ALA A 167 -16.34 -12.61 -9.19
C ALA A 167 -16.46 -14.10 -9.50
N LEU A 168 -17.66 -14.57 -9.89
CA LEU A 168 -17.90 -15.97 -10.23
C LEU A 168 -17.01 -16.46 -11.38
N LYS A 169 -16.86 -15.67 -12.45
CA LYS A 169 -15.98 -16.01 -13.58
C LYS A 169 -14.53 -16.22 -13.14
N TYR A 170 -14.05 -15.41 -12.20
CA TYR A 170 -12.69 -15.52 -11.69
C TYR A 170 -12.51 -16.69 -10.74
N TYR A 171 -13.51 -17.00 -9.91
CA TYR A 171 -13.49 -18.23 -9.11
C TYR A 171 -13.53 -19.48 -9.99
N GLU A 172 -14.27 -19.48 -11.09
CA GLU A 172 -14.29 -20.62 -12.03
C GLU A 172 -12.93 -20.83 -12.74
N GLN A 173 -12.16 -19.76 -12.95
CA GLN A 173 -10.79 -19.84 -13.49
C GLN A 173 -9.77 -20.39 -12.47
N ASP A 174 -9.98 -20.15 -11.18
CA ASP A 174 -9.19 -20.75 -10.08
C ASP A 174 -9.34 -22.30 -10.07
N PHE A 175 -10.56 -22.80 -10.31
CA PHE A 175 -10.85 -24.24 -10.39
C PHE A 175 -10.52 -24.90 -11.75
N GLY A 176 -9.79 -24.21 -12.63
CA GLY A 176 -9.48 -24.64 -13.99
C GLY A 176 -8.57 -25.87 -14.15
N THR A 177 -8.40 -26.73 -13.14
CA THR A 177 -7.99 -28.12 -13.34
C THR A 177 -9.24 -28.98 -13.44
N GLU A 178 -9.59 -29.33 -14.69
CA GLU A 178 -10.63 -30.25 -15.17
C GLU A 178 -11.85 -30.48 -14.24
N PRO A 179 -13.10 -30.23 -14.70
CA PRO A 179 -14.25 -30.86 -14.07
C PRO A 179 -14.04 -32.36 -14.20
N SER A 180 -13.67 -32.99 -13.08
CA SER A 180 -13.65 -34.43 -12.94
C SER A 180 -14.91 -34.96 -13.58
N LYS A 181 -14.77 -35.96 -14.45
CA LYS A 181 -15.87 -36.82 -14.90
C LYS A 181 -16.53 -37.44 -13.67
N ARG A 182 -17.35 -36.68 -12.95
CA ARG A 182 -18.15 -37.13 -11.83
C ARG A 182 -19.58 -37.25 -12.33
N CYS A 183 -19.90 -38.50 -12.63
CA CYS A 183 -21.24 -39.09 -12.60
C CYS A 183 -22.21 -38.59 -13.68
N ASN A 184 -22.09 -39.14 -14.88
CA ASN A 184 -23.30 -39.52 -15.60
C ASN A 184 -23.79 -40.85 -15.01
N LYS A 185 -25.00 -40.81 -14.43
CA LYS A 185 -25.81 -41.98 -14.10
C LYS A 185 -26.17 -42.77 -15.36
#